data_AF-A0ABD2PZY5-F1
#
_entry.id   AF-A0ABD2PZY5-F1
#
_cell.length_a   1.000
_cell.length_b   1.000
_cell.length_c   1.000
_cell.angle_alpha   90.00
_cell.angle_beta   90.00
_cell.angle_gamma   90.00
#
_symmetry.space_group_name_H-M   'P 1'
#
loop_
_entity.id
_entity.type
_entity.pdbx_description
1 polymer ?
#
loop_
_entity_poly.entity_id
_entity_poly.type
_entity_poly.pdbx_seq_one_letter_code
_entity_poly.pdbx_strand_id
1 'polypeptide(L)'
;MVGPSSSQLYLVRAMIELMLEQFSGKGSSRKDLDANTLQILDTFLKQSFYWPYLLDFSGTLVKCCDLSQLWYREFFLEITNGARIQFPIEMSLPWILTDHILKTQHAGFIECLLYPLDLYNDAAQCALNRFKRRFLYDEIEAEANLVFDQLVYKLSDQIFRHYKQTAASVLLEKRFRAEAQRVERKEAYPGPARYSAALLKQKHVQLLGRNVDLSLLLAQRMNKAVFKSLEYALQRFTSGDLTGIVELELGLECNRLCHRMLSEHLKLDDFDSLLEEANGKVVSPMAKSTVHIFWEIRYDLVKNYCYNDATCRFVPSKMPLEEVVQRAVPETVEPLYMWGSKSLNSCWEAICRLYRGFFGTPHLRAMCRILGYQGLFVITTELQKILKLLLTQTLHLYVTDLQKLMPMNISVPVNCQNNSQMIFAFYLQQLKPMRYETNLRMRTHQCLREVGNMMLLMMHLEKCLTMEDLADMFHAGPFIGQFPQILIPPISPKEGILTFTKHKIT
;
A
#
# COMPACT_ATOMS: atom_id res chain seq x y z
N MET A 1 1.39 57.51 -15.91
CA MET A 1 1.68 58.66 -15.02
C MET A 1 2.89 58.29 -14.18
N VAL A 2 3.91 59.13 -14.14
CA VAL A 2 5.13 58.91 -13.33
C VAL A 2 4.96 59.72 -12.04
N GLY A 3 5.25 59.09 -10.89
CA GLY A 3 5.19 59.78 -9.60
C GLY A 3 6.27 60.86 -9.44
N PRO A 4 6.16 61.75 -8.44
CA PRO A 4 7.18 62.76 -8.15
C PRO A 4 8.50 62.08 -7.74
N SER A 5 9.63 62.74 -8.01
CA SER A 5 10.93 62.28 -7.50
C SER A 5 10.98 62.37 -5.97
N SER A 6 11.86 61.59 -5.34
CA SER A 6 12.04 61.61 -3.87
C SER A 6 12.33 63.02 -3.36
N SER A 7 13.18 63.79 -4.06
CA SER A 7 13.49 65.18 -3.72
C SER A 7 12.30 66.11 -3.91
N GLN A 8 11.52 65.94 -4.99
CA GLN A 8 10.32 66.75 -5.24
C GLN A 8 9.28 66.54 -4.13
N LEU A 9 9.01 65.28 -3.80
CA LEU A 9 8.03 64.93 -2.77
C LEU A 9 8.49 65.40 -1.38
N TYR A 10 9.78 65.25 -1.06
CA TYR A 10 10.35 65.74 0.19
C TYR A 10 10.23 67.26 0.31
N LEU A 11 10.63 68.01 -0.73
CA LEU A 11 10.62 69.47 -0.71
C LEU A 11 9.19 70.03 -0.60
N VAL A 12 8.24 69.49 -1.37
CA VAL A 12 6.83 69.91 -1.30
C VAL A 12 6.24 69.64 0.08
N ARG A 13 6.50 68.46 0.66
CA ARG A 13 6.02 68.12 2.00
C ARG A 13 6.63 69.03 3.07
N ALA A 14 7.95 69.23 3.04
CA ALA A 14 8.64 70.08 4.00
C ALA A 14 8.17 71.54 3.94
N MET A 15 7.93 72.09 2.73
CA MET A 15 7.41 73.45 2.58
C MET A 15 5.99 73.59 3.13
N ILE A 16 5.10 72.61 2.87
CA ILE A 16 3.73 72.61 3.40
C ILE A 16 3.72 72.44 4.92
N GLU A 17 4.60 71.58 5.46
CA GLU A 17 4.75 71.35 6.89
C GLU A 17 5.24 72.60 7.62
N LEU A 18 6.28 73.27 7.10
CA LEU A 18 6.78 74.55 7.62
C LEU A 18 5.72 75.67 7.55
N MET A 19 4.95 75.73 6.47
CA MET A 19 3.83 76.66 6.37
C MET A 19 2.82 76.39 7.50
N LEU A 20 2.34 75.15 7.66
CA LEU A 20 1.37 74.78 8.69
C LEU A 20 1.90 75.06 10.11
N GLU A 21 3.17 74.80 10.39
CA GLU A 21 3.80 75.13 11.68
C GLU A 21 3.79 76.64 11.96
N GLN A 22 4.13 77.48 10.98
CA GLN A 22 4.12 78.94 11.12
C GLN A 22 2.71 79.51 11.36
N PHE A 23 1.67 78.91 10.77
CA PHE A 23 0.26 79.30 11.01
C PHE A 23 -0.34 78.70 12.30
N SER A 24 0.35 77.73 12.94
CA SER A 24 -0.03 77.15 14.23
C SER A 24 0.45 77.97 15.44
N GLY A 25 1.56 78.70 15.28
CA GLY A 25 2.11 79.60 16.30
C GLY A 25 1.24 80.84 16.54
N LYS A 26 1.13 81.28 17.81
CA LYS A 26 0.32 82.43 18.24
C LYS A 26 0.78 83.81 17.71
N GLY A 27 1.71 83.87 16.76
CA GLY A 27 2.28 85.13 16.25
C GLY A 27 2.27 85.19 14.73
N SER A 28 1.38 86.04 14.20
CA SER A 28 1.46 86.64 12.86
C SER A 28 1.45 85.69 11.65
N SER A 29 0.25 85.28 11.20
CA SER A 29 -0.17 85.20 9.77
C SER A 29 -1.50 84.43 9.54
N ARG A 30 -2.27 84.05 10.58
CA ARG A 30 -3.62 83.42 10.42
C ARG A 30 -4.67 84.23 9.64
N LYS A 31 -4.32 85.38 9.04
CA LYS A 31 -5.25 86.23 8.28
C LYS A 31 -5.27 85.96 6.78
N ASP A 32 -4.33 85.19 6.23
CA ASP A 32 -4.16 85.07 4.77
C ASP A 32 -4.62 83.73 4.16
N LEU A 33 -4.89 82.70 4.97
CA LEU A 33 -5.37 81.37 4.52
C LEU A 33 -6.63 80.97 5.28
N ASP A 34 -7.66 80.52 4.56
CA ASP A 34 -8.93 80.07 5.12
C ASP A 34 -8.84 78.65 5.70
N ALA A 35 -9.75 78.32 6.62
CA ALA A 35 -9.76 77.03 7.33
C ALA A 35 -9.87 75.81 6.40
N ASN A 36 -10.55 75.97 5.26
CA ASN A 36 -10.70 74.91 4.26
C ASN A 36 -9.36 74.58 3.58
N THR A 37 -8.56 75.60 3.22
CA THR A 37 -7.23 75.39 2.63
C THR A 37 -6.27 74.72 3.62
N LEU A 38 -6.31 75.10 4.90
CA LEU A 38 -5.52 74.42 5.94
C LEU A 38 -5.88 72.94 6.07
N GLN A 39 -7.17 72.60 5.98
CA GLN A 39 -7.63 71.21 6.02
C GLN A 39 -7.21 70.41 4.78
N ILE A 40 -7.21 71.03 3.59
CA ILE A 40 -6.71 70.40 2.36
C ILE A 40 -5.21 70.10 2.46
N LEU A 41 -4.42 71.05 2.96
CA LEU A 41 -2.97 70.89 3.15
C LEU A 41 -2.64 69.81 4.20
N ASP A 42 -3.36 69.78 5.31
CA ASP A 42 -3.23 68.72 6.33
C ASP A 42 -3.63 67.34 5.77
N THR A 43 -4.72 67.27 4.99
CA THR A 43 -5.14 66.05 4.30
C THR A 43 -4.08 65.58 3.29
N PHE A 44 -3.51 66.52 2.53
CA PHE A 44 -2.43 66.22 1.59
C PHE A 44 -1.19 65.69 2.32
N LEU A 45 -0.76 66.27 3.43
CA LEU A 45 0.38 65.77 4.21
C LEU A 45 0.13 64.37 4.78
N LYS A 46 -1.09 64.10 5.27
CA LYS A 46 -1.48 62.76 5.77
C LYS A 46 -1.47 61.71 4.66
N GLN A 47 -2.03 62.03 3.50
CA GLN A 47 -2.06 61.09 2.37
C GLN A 47 -0.66 60.89 1.76
N SER A 48 0.08 61.98 1.56
CA SER A 48 1.41 61.94 0.93
C SER A 48 2.50 61.34 1.80
N PHE A 49 2.23 61.06 3.08
CA PHE A 49 3.14 60.35 3.96
C PHE A 49 3.41 58.93 3.47
N TYR A 50 2.39 58.25 2.93
CA TYR A 50 2.51 56.88 2.45
C TYR A 50 3.08 56.77 1.04
N TRP A 51 3.15 57.87 0.29
CA TRP A 51 3.55 57.86 -1.11
C TRP A 51 4.97 57.34 -1.35
N PRO A 52 6.01 57.64 -0.54
CA PRO A 52 7.33 57.04 -0.74
C PRO A 52 7.29 55.50 -0.66
N TYR A 53 6.50 54.96 0.28
CA TYR A 53 6.34 53.51 0.48
C TYR A 53 5.51 52.86 -0.64
N LEU A 54 4.48 53.54 -1.13
CA LEU A 54 3.66 53.05 -2.24
C LEU A 54 4.38 53.16 -3.59
N LEU A 55 5.23 54.17 -3.77
CA LEU A 55 6.08 54.32 -4.95
C LEU A 55 7.19 53.25 -4.95
N ASP A 56 7.74 52.91 -3.79
CA ASP A 56 8.59 51.72 -3.59
C ASP A 56 7.78 50.54 -3.01
N PHE A 57 6.71 50.16 -3.72
CA PHE A 57 5.82 49.08 -3.27
C PHE A 57 6.58 47.77 -3.04
N SER A 58 7.48 47.41 -3.95
CA SER A 58 8.28 46.18 -3.87
C SER A 58 9.16 46.16 -2.62
N GLY A 59 9.94 47.22 -2.38
CA GLY A 59 10.80 47.30 -1.20
C GLY A 59 10.01 47.37 0.12
N THR A 60 8.84 48.03 0.10
CA THR A 60 7.95 48.09 1.26
C THR A 60 7.32 46.74 1.57
N LEU A 61 6.85 46.01 0.55
CA LEU A 61 6.24 44.69 0.72
C LEU A 61 7.21 43.70 1.37
N VAL A 62 8.47 43.66 0.93
CA VAL A 62 9.51 42.81 1.52
C VAL A 62 9.72 43.16 3.00
N LYS A 63 9.76 44.44 3.36
CA LYS A 63 9.93 44.88 4.75
C LYS A 63 8.73 44.53 5.62
N CYS A 64 7.50 44.58 5.08
CA CYS A 64 6.29 44.23 5.81
C CYS A 64 6.14 42.72 6.06
N CYS A 65 6.79 41.88 5.24
CA CYS A 65 6.73 40.43 5.33
C CYS A 65 8.04 39.80 5.85
N ASP A 66 8.97 40.60 6.40
CA ASP A 66 10.28 40.10 6.85
C ASP A 66 10.16 39.25 8.12
N LEU A 67 10.27 37.92 7.95
CA LEU A 67 10.31 36.95 9.03
C LEU A 67 11.71 36.32 9.21
N SER A 68 12.75 36.91 8.62
CA SER A 68 14.13 36.38 8.63
C SER A 68 14.72 36.21 10.03
N GLN A 69 14.25 37.01 11.00
CA GLN A 69 14.77 37.02 12.36
C GLN A 69 14.44 35.76 13.18
N LEU A 70 13.51 34.93 12.71
CA LEU A 70 13.10 33.70 13.41
C LEU A 70 14.19 32.61 13.44
N TRP A 71 15.16 32.64 12.51
CA TRP A 71 16.27 31.68 12.51
C TRP A 71 17.47 32.14 13.34
N TYR A 72 17.77 33.45 13.35
CA TYR A 72 18.98 33.98 13.96
C TYR A 72 18.97 33.89 15.49
N ARG A 73 20.12 33.53 16.06
CA ARG A 73 20.27 33.28 17.50
C ARG A 73 21.65 33.62 18.06
N GLU A 74 22.39 34.49 17.38
CA GLU A 74 23.74 34.94 17.79
C GLU A 74 23.79 35.49 19.21
N PHE A 75 22.79 36.29 19.61
CA PHE A 75 22.68 36.81 20.98
C PHE A 75 22.66 35.68 22.02
N PHE A 76 21.93 34.61 21.74
CA PHE A 76 21.85 33.47 22.64
C PHE A 76 23.11 32.60 22.61
N LEU A 77 23.81 32.52 21.48
CA LEU A 77 25.10 31.84 21.37
C LEU A 77 26.16 32.56 22.21
N GLU A 78 26.21 33.89 22.17
CA GLU A 78 27.12 34.70 22.98
C GLU A 78 26.91 34.45 24.48
N ILE A 79 25.65 34.37 24.93
CA ILE A 79 25.32 34.07 26.35
C ILE A 79 25.84 32.69 26.79
N THR A 80 26.06 31.74 25.86
CA THR A 80 26.63 30.44 26.23
C THR A 80 28.12 30.48 26.54
N ASN A 81 28.80 31.63 26.39
CA ASN A 81 30.21 31.82 26.68
C ASN A 81 31.11 30.75 26.04
N GLY A 82 30.84 30.41 24.77
CA GLY A 82 31.61 29.41 24.01
C GLY A 82 31.30 27.95 24.36
N ALA A 83 30.34 27.67 25.26
CA ALA A 83 29.93 26.31 25.57
C ALA A 83 29.17 25.64 24.40
N ARG A 84 28.54 26.43 23.52
CA ARG A 84 27.87 25.94 22.31
C ARG A 84 28.33 26.73 21.09
N ILE A 85 28.75 26.02 20.05
CA ILE A 85 29.09 26.60 18.74
C ILE A 85 27.81 26.86 17.93
N GLN A 86 26.80 25.99 18.06
CA GLN A 86 25.48 26.18 17.45
C GLN A 86 24.42 25.42 18.25
N PHE A 87 23.15 25.82 18.14
CA PHE A 87 22.01 25.10 18.69
C PHE A 87 21.52 23.99 17.75
N PRO A 88 21.00 22.88 18.29
CA PRO A 88 20.45 21.81 17.48
C PRO A 88 19.12 22.21 16.84
N ILE A 89 18.67 21.47 15.81
CA ILE A 89 17.51 21.85 14.99
C ILE A 89 16.21 21.90 15.80
N GLU A 90 16.09 21.12 16.88
CA GLU A 90 14.92 21.15 17.77
C GLU A 90 14.74 22.48 18.51
N MET A 91 15.76 23.34 18.47
CA MET A 91 15.73 24.72 18.99
C MET A 91 15.66 25.77 17.87
N SER A 92 15.47 25.36 16.61
CA SER A 92 15.30 26.25 15.46
C SER A 92 13.82 26.47 15.16
N LEU A 93 13.35 27.72 15.19
CA LEU A 93 11.91 28.01 14.98
C LEU A 93 11.37 27.51 13.63
N PRO A 94 12.04 27.68 12.48
CA PRO A 94 11.58 27.11 11.21
C PRO A 94 11.33 25.59 11.29
N TRP A 95 12.24 24.86 11.93
CA TRP A 95 12.09 23.41 12.12
C TRP A 95 11.03 23.06 13.16
N ILE A 96 10.97 23.76 14.30
CA ILE A 96 9.96 23.53 15.35
C ILE A 96 8.55 23.61 14.75
N LEU A 97 8.29 24.63 13.93
CA LEU A 97 6.99 24.82 13.27
C LEU A 97 6.72 23.71 12.24
N THR A 98 7.71 23.37 11.41
CA THR A 98 7.60 22.30 10.41
C THR A 98 7.34 20.95 11.07
N ASP A 99 8.15 20.58 12.06
CA ASP A 99 8.06 19.32 12.79
C ASP A 99 6.78 19.22 13.62
N HIS A 100 6.25 20.35 14.13
CA HIS A 100 4.95 20.36 14.79
C HIS A 100 3.81 19.96 13.85
N ILE A 101 3.81 20.45 12.60
CA ILE A 101 2.82 20.06 11.59
C ILE A 101 2.94 18.55 11.30
N LEU A 102 4.17 18.06 11.11
CA LEU A 102 4.42 16.64 10.86
C LEU A 102 4.00 15.75 12.05
N LYS A 103 4.26 16.17 13.29
CA LYS A 103 3.93 15.40 14.49
C LYS A 103 2.44 15.37 14.77
N THR A 104 1.76 16.51 14.64
CA THR A 104 0.32 16.61 14.92
C THR A 104 -0.54 15.96 13.84
N GLN A 105 -0.04 15.88 12.60
CA GLN A 105 -0.77 15.34 11.44
C GLN A 105 -2.15 15.97 11.26
N HIS A 106 -2.30 17.23 11.69
CA HIS A 106 -3.58 17.92 11.63
C HIS A 106 -3.92 18.23 10.18
N ALA A 107 -5.08 17.77 9.72
CA ALA A 107 -5.50 17.86 8.33
C ALA A 107 -5.52 19.31 7.79
N GLY A 108 -5.80 20.29 8.64
CA GLY A 108 -5.78 21.71 8.24
C GLY A 108 -4.38 22.32 8.09
N PHE A 109 -3.35 21.76 8.75
CA PHE A 109 -2.00 22.34 8.74
C PHE A 109 -1.06 21.70 7.74
N ILE A 110 -1.36 20.47 7.28
CA ILE A 110 -0.49 19.76 6.35
C ILE A 110 -0.36 20.48 4.99
N GLU A 111 -1.38 21.23 4.57
CA GLU A 111 -1.33 22.07 3.37
C GLU A 111 -0.35 23.26 3.53
N CYS A 112 -0.12 23.68 4.78
CA CYS A 112 0.78 24.78 5.10
C CYS A 112 2.23 24.32 5.36
N LEU A 113 2.53 23.04 5.18
CA LEU A 113 3.82 22.44 5.56
C LEU A 113 5.04 23.13 4.94
N LEU A 114 4.91 23.70 3.73
CA LEU A 114 6.02 24.35 3.03
C LEU A 114 6.26 25.81 3.45
N TYR A 115 5.28 26.48 4.08
CA TYR A 115 5.47 27.88 4.48
C TYR A 115 6.52 28.07 5.58
N PRO A 116 6.58 27.24 6.65
CA PRO A 116 7.64 27.35 7.64
C PRO A 116 9.04 27.04 7.07
N LEU A 117 9.14 26.24 6.00
CA LEU A 117 10.41 26.01 5.30
C LEU A 117 10.88 27.24 4.52
N ASP A 118 9.96 28.08 4.06
CA ASP A 118 10.28 29.31 3.33
C ASP A 118 10.99 30.34 4.23
N LEU A 119 10.88 30.22 5.56
CA LEU A 119 11.65 31.03 6.53
C LEU A 119 13.17 30.87 6.36
N TYR A 120 13.64 29.73 5.82
CA TYR A 120 15.05 29.56 5.46
C TYR A 120 15.46 30.46 4.29
N ASN A 121 14.55 30.73 3.34
CA ASN A 121 14.80 31.67 2.24
C ASN A 121 14.94 33.10 2.77
N ASP A 122 14.07 33.52 3.70
CA ASP A 122 14.13 34.83 4.34
C ASP A 122 15.45 35.01 5.12
N ALA A 123 15.82 34.01 5.93
CA ALA A 123 17.08 34.01 6.68
C ALA A 123 18.29 34.03 5.73
N ALA A 124 18.30 33.24 4.67
CA ALA A 124 19.40 33.23 3.71
C ALA A 124 19.55 34.56 2.97
N GLN A 125 18.43 35.15 2.53
CA GLN A 125 18.41 36.44 1.85
C GLN A 125 18.93 37.56 2.77
N CYS A 126 18.56 37.54 4.05
CA CYS A 126 19.07 38.47 5.05
C CYS A 126 20.58 38.27 5.31
N ALA A 127 21.05 37.02 5.40
CA ALA A 127 22.45 36.71 5.66
C ALA A 127 23.36 37.23 4.55
N LEU A 128 22.94 37.06 3.29
CA LEU A 128 23.70 37.47 2.12
C LEU A 128 23.63 38.98 1.85
N ASN A 129 22.45 39.59 1.93
CA ASN A 129 22.27 40.97 1.45
C ASN A 129 22.32 42.03 2.57
N ARG A 130 21.88 41.67 3.78
CA ARG A 130 21.85 42.60 4.93
C ARG A 130 23.07 42.43 5.81
N PHE A 131 23.33 41.21 6.31
CA PHE A 131 24.49 40.95 7.18
C PHE A 131 25.80 40.81 6.39
N LYS A 132 25.73 40.33 5.15
CA LYS A 132 26.89 40.10 4.27
C LYS A 132 27.93 39.19 4.92
N ARG A 133 27.47 38.12 5.58
CA ARG A 133 28.32 37.14 6.27
C ARG A 133 28.11 35.76 5.68
N ARG A 134 29.21 35.16 5.21
CA ARG A 134 29.21 33.84 4.58
C ARG A 134 28.88 32.73 5.57
N PHE A 135 29.50 32.72 6.76
CA PHE A 135 29.31 31.65 7.73
C PHE A 135 27.84 31.48 8.14
N LEU A 136 27.08 32.58 8.27
CA LEU A 136 25.65 32.53 8.55
C LEU A 136 24.89 31.79 7.44
N TYR A 137 25.21 32.05 6.17
CA TYR A 137 24.60 31.33 5.05
C TYR A 137 25.01 29.85 5.05
N ASP A 138 26.28 29.54 5.30
CA ASP A 138 26.78 28.15 5.34
C ASP A 138 26.03 27.34 6.43
N GLU A 139 25.75 27.95 7.59
CA GLU A 139 24.98 27.33 8.67
C GLU A 139 23.49 27.17 8.32
N ILE A 140 22.86 28.18 7.71
CA ILE A 140 21.47 28.11 7.22
C ILE A 140 21.34 26.98 6.20
N GLU A 141 22.28 26.89 5.26
CA GLU A 141 22.30 25.87 4.21
C GLU A 141 22.46 24.46 4.80
N ALA A 142 23.37 24.29 5.75
CA ALA A 142 23.56 23.01 6.44
C ALA A 142 22.30 22.58 7.21
N GLU A 143 21.66 23.51 7.93
CA GLU A 143 20.42 23.23 8.67
C GLU A 143 19.26 22.88 7.72
N ALA A 144 19.07 23.68 6.66
CA ALA A 144 18.00 23.47 5.68
C ALA A 144 18.13 22.13 4.96
N ASN A 145 19.35 21.70 4.61
CA ASN A 145 19.58 20.38 4.01
C ASN A 145 19.14 19.25 4.95
N LEU A 146 19.57 19.29 6.22
CA LEU A 146 19.19 18.29 7.22
C LEU A 146 17.68 18.26 7.46
N VAL A 147 17.06 19.43 7.60
CA VAL A 147 15.62 19.59 7.82
C VAL A 147 14.82 19.08 6.64
N PHE A 148 15.26 19.37 5.41
CA PHE A 148 14.59 18.92 4.20
C PHE A 148 14.64 17.38 4.07
N ASP A 149 15.78 16.76 4.38
CA ASP A 149 15.88 15.29 4.38
C ASP A 149 14.95 14.65 5.42
N GLN A 150 14.86 15.23 6.62
CA GLN A 150 13.95 14.76 7.67
C GLN A 150 12.47 14.98 7.31
N LEU A 151 12.14 16.12 6.69
CA LEU A 151 10.82 16.43 6.16
C LEU A 151 10.39 15.34 5.17
N VAL A 152 11.20 15.10 4.14
CA VAL A 152 10.87 14.13 3.09
C VAL A 152 10.75 12.72 3.67
N TYR A 153 11.62 12.34 4.62
CA TYR A 153 11.53 11.06 5.33
C TYR A 153 10.21 10.91 6.10
N LYS A 154 9.90 11.87 7.00
CA LYS A 154 8.69 11.81 7.85
C LYS A 154 7.42 11.91 7.02
N LEU A 155 7.38 12.83 6.06
CA LEU A 155 6.22 13.03 5.20
C LEU A 155 5.93 11.77 4.36
N SER A 156 6.96 11.13 3.80
CA SER A 156 6.80 9.89 3.04
C SER A 156 6.24 8.76 3.90
N ASP A 157 6.78 8.56 5.10
CA ASP A 157 6.29 7.54 6.04
C ASP A 157 4.80 7.75 6.37
N GLN A 158 4.40 8.99 6.62
CA GLN A 158 3.02 9.33 6.96
C GLN A 158 2.06 9.16 5.78
N ILE A 159 2.46 9.59 4.57
CA ILE A 159 1.68 9.40 3.34
C ILE A 159 1.45 7.90 3.10
N PHE A 160 2.53 7.11 3.07
CA PHE A 160 2.42 5.67 2.82
C PHE A 160 1.56 4.99 3.88
N ARG A 161 1.74 5.34 5.17
CA ARG A 161 0.91 4.82 6.27
C ARG A 161 -0.56 5.13 6.09
N HIS A 162 -0.89 6.36 5.74
CA HIS A 162 -2.27 6.77 5.52
C HIS A 162 -2.94 6.02 4.38
N TYR A 163 -2.30 5.96 3.20
CA TYR A 163 -2.87 5.27 2.04
C TYR A 163 -2.95 3.75 2.24
N LYS A 164 -1.95 3.14 2.90
CA LYS A 164 -1.96 1.72 3.23
C LYS A 164 -3.07 1.36 4.22
N GLN A 165 -3.24 2.15 5.29
CA GLN A 165 -4.33 1.97 6.25
C GLN A 165 -5.69 2.17 5.59
N THR A 166 -5.81 3.13 4.67
CA THR A 166 -7.04 3.39 3.93
C THR A 166 -7.37 2.21 3.01
N ALA A 167 -6.40 1.70 2.25
CA ALA A 167 -6.57 0.55 1.38
C ALA A 167 -7.03 -0.70 2.18
N ALA A 168 -6.32 -1.05 3.26
CA ALA A 168 -6.70 -2.15 4.14
C ALA A 168 -8.08 -1.94 4.79
N SER A 169 -8.43 -0.68 5.09
CA SER A 169 -9.72 -0.34 5.67
C SER A 169 -10.89 -0.44 4.68
N VAL A 170 -10.68 -0.05 3.43
CA VAL A 170 -11.66 -0.11 2.35
C VAL A 170 -11.96 -1.56 1.98
N LEU A 171 -10.94 -2.41 1.93
CA LEU A 171 -11.09 -3.84 1.64
C LEU A 171 -11.73 -4.65 2.79
N LEU A 172 -11.71 -4.12 4.02
CA LEU A 172 -12.29 -4.80 5.17
C LEU A 172 -13.82 -4.86 5.05
N GLU A 173 -14.39 -6.06 5.17
CA GLU A 173 -15.82 -6.29 4.95
C GLU A 173 -16.70 -5.46 5.91
N LYS A 174 -17.72 -4.80 5.36
CA LYS A 174 -18.65 -3.95 6.14
C LYS A 174 -19.38 -4.73 7.23
N ARG A 175 -19.73 -6.00 6.98
CA ARG A 175 -20.39 -6.88 7.96
C ARG A 175 -19.47 -7.21 9.13
N PHE A 176 -18.21 -7.53 8.85
CA PHE A 176 -17.20 -7.74 9.88
C PHE A 176 -17.04 -6.51 10.78
N ARG A 177 -16.97 -5.30 10.19
CA ARG A 177 -16.91 -4.04 10.96
C ARG A 177 -18.13 -3.84 11.85
N ALA A 178 -19.33 -4.11 11.34
CA ALA A 178 -20.56 -3.98 12.11
C ALA A 178 -20.57 -4.92 13.32
N GLU A 179 -20.13 -6.17 13.14
CA GLU A 179 -20.08 -7.13 14.25
C GLU A 179 -18.96 -6.81 15.25
N ALA A 180 -17.77 -6.39 14.77
CA ALA A 180 -16.68 -5.94 15.63
C ALA A 180 -17.10 -4.75 16.53
N GLN A 181 -17.91 -3.84 16.00
CA GLN A 181 -18.48 -2.74 16.77
C GLN A 181 -19.44 -3.21 17.87
N ARG A 182 -20.20 -4.29 17.65
CA ARG A 182 -21.09 -4.87 18.68
C ARG A 182 -20.32 -5.47 19.86
N VAL A 183 -19.10 -5.96 19.60
CA VAL A 183 -18.19 -6.53 20.62
C VAL A 183 -17.23 -5.46 21.17
N GLU A 184 -17.57 -4.17 21.02
CA GLU A 184 -16.77 -3.01 21.49
C GLU A 184 -15.33 -2.94 20.92
N ARG A 185 -15.02 -3.73 19.88
CA ARG A 185 -13.73 -3.70 19.16
C ARG A 185 -13.87 -2.86 17.90
N LYS A 186 -14.02 -1.55 18.09
CA LYS A 186 -14.22 -0.61 16.97
C LYS A 186 -12.91 -0.36 16.21
N GLU A 187 -12.81 -0.88 15.00
CA GLU A 187 -11.81 -0.42 14.03
C GLU A 187 -12.31 0.87 13.37
N ALA A 188 -11.79 2.01 13.79
CA ALA A 188 -12.11 3.29 13.17
C ALA A 188 -11.55 3.36 11.74
N TYR A 189 -12.26 4.06 10.86
CA TYR A 189 -11.66 4.46 9.59
C TYR A 189 -10.49 5.42 9.87
N PRO A 190 -9.42 5.38 9.05
CA PRO A 190 -8.36 6.38 9.15
C PRO A 190 -8.96 7.78 9.05
N GLY A 191 -8.49 8.70 9.90
CA GLY A 191 -8.92 10.09 9.85
C GLY A 191 -8.61 10.71 8.47
N PRO A 192 -9.37 11.71 8.01
CA PRO A 192 -9.13 12.34 6.73
C PRO A 192 -7.80 13.11 6.79
N ALA A 193 -6.74 12.55 6.25
CA ALA A 193 -5.50 13.29 6.06
C ALA A 193 -5.60 14.03 4.73
N ARG A 194 -5.58 15.36 4.76
CA ARG A 194 -5.58 16.19 3.55
C ARG A 194 -4.19 16.23 2.93
N TYR A 195 -3.64 15.08 2.53
CA TYR A 195 -2.50 15.06 1.61
C TYR A 195 -2.99 15.52 0.24
N SER A 196 -3.17 16.84 0.13
CA SER A 196 -3.77 17.47 -1.03
C SER A 196 -2.92 17.22 -2.26
N ALA A 197 -3.58 17.20 -3.43
CA ALA A 197 -2.87 17.21 -4.69
C ALA A 197 -1.90 18.39 -4.78
N ALA A 198 -2.19 19.51 -4.09
CA ALA A 198 -1.30 20.66 -4.03
C ALA A 198 0.05 20.31 -3.38
N LEU A 199 0.12 19.53 -2.30
CA LEU A 199 1.39 19.13 -1.70
C LEU A 199 2.10 18.04 -2.50
N LEU A 200 1.37 16.98 -2.90
CA LEU A 200 1.96 15.81 -3.55
C LEU A 200 2.44 16.07 -4.98
N LYS A 201 1.88 17.08 -5.66
CA LYS A 201 2.24 17.47 -7.04
C LYS A 201 3.19 18.66 -7.10
N GLN A 202 3.81 19.08 -5.98
CA GLN A 202 4.83 20.12 -6.00
C GLN A 202 6.08 19.64 -6.74
N LYS A 203 6.32 20.21 -7.92
CA LYS A 203 7.53 19.93 -8.73
C LYS A 203 8.62 20.98 -8.57
N HIS A 204 8.28 22.14 -7.99
CA HIS A 204 9.13 23.32 -8.02
C HIS A 204 9.17 24.06 -6.69
N VAL A 205 9.59 23.38 -5.62
CA VAL A 205 9.79 24.01 -4.31
C VAL A 205 11.07 24.83 -4.36
N GLN A 206 10.95 26.15 -4.24
CA GLN A 206 12.09 27.07 -4.20
C GLN A 206 12.68 27.10 -2.79
N LEU A 207 13.91 26.61 -2.64
CA LEU A 207 14.59 26.59 -1.34
C LEU A 207 16.08 26.87 -1.53
N LEU A 208 16.57 27.95 -0.92
CA LEU A 208 17.94 28.44 -1.01
C LEU A 208 18.45 28.57 -2.45
N GLY A 209 17.58 29.10 -3.33
CA GLY A 209 17.85 29.28 -4.76
C GLY A 209 17.80 27.99 -5.60
N ARG A 210 17.51 26.84 -4.99
CA ARG A 210 17.32 25.56 -5.69
C ARG A 210 15.86 25.35 -6.03
N ASN A 211 15.62 24.68 -7.14
CA ASN A 211 14.30 24.24 -7.55
C ASN A 211 14.15 22.73 -7.28
N VAL A 212 13.44 22.37 -6.20
CA VAL A 212 13.35 20.98 -5.73
C VAL A 212 12.03 20.33 -6.15
N ASP A 213 12.12 19.18 -6.82
CA ASP A 213 10.97 18.36 -7.18
C ASP A 213 10.58 17.43 -6.02
N LEU A 214 9.69 17.92 -5.15
CA LEU A 214 9.18 17.15 -4.02
C LEU A 214 8.38 15.93 -4.49
N SER A 215 7.62 16.07 -5.56
CA SER A 215 6.81 14.98 -6.14
C SER A 215 7.68 13.80 -6.56
N LEU A 216 8.81 14.05 -7.21
CA LEU A 216 9.79 13.03 -7.59
C LEU A 216 10.40 12.34 -6.36
N LEU A 217 10.80 13.10 -5.34
CA LEU A 217 11.40 12.54 -4.12
C LEU A 217 10.39 11.67 -3.34
N LEU A 218 9.14 12.10 -3.28
CA LEU A 218 8.05 11.32 -2.68
C LEU A 218 7.79 10.04 -3.50
N ALA A 219 7.69 10.15 -4.83
CA ALA A 219 7.47 9.00 -5.71
C ALA A 219 8.56 7.93 -5.55
N GLN A 220 9.84 8.32 -5.51
CA GLN A 220 10.96 7.39 -5.27
C GLN A 220 10.81 6.63 -3.95
N ARG A 221 10.42 7.33 -2.88
CA ARG A 221 10.20 6.71 -1.56
C ARG A 221 8.94 5.84 -1.54
N MET A 222 7.89 6.23 -2.26
CA MET A 222 6.66 5.43 -2.38
C MET A 222 6.93 4.14 -3.14
N ASN A 223 7.65 4.16 -4.27
CA ASN A 223 8.04 2.93 -4.99
C ASN A 223 8.82 1.99 -4.07
N LYS A 224 9.80 2.51 -3.33
CA LYS A 224 10.56 1.71 -2.34
C LYS A 224 9.67 1.13 -1.24
N ALA A 225 8.70 1.88 -0.74
CA ALA A 225 7.81 1.43 0.31
C ALA A 225 6.80 0.37 -0.18
N VAL A 226 6.23 0.55 -1.37
CA VAL A 226 5.36 -0.43 -2.04
C VAL A 226 6.13 -1.71 -2.30
N PHE A 227 7.30 -1.62 -2.93
CA PHE A 227 8.18 -2.76 -3.21
C PHE A 227 8.50 -3.55 -1.94
N LYS A 228 8.92 -2.85 -0.88
CA LYS A 228 9.20 -3.46 0.42
C LYS A 228 7.96 -4.16 1.01
N SER A 229 6.76 -3.59 0.87
CA SER A 229 5.52 -4.26 1.32
C SER A 229 5.17 -5.51 0.50
N LEU A 230 5.47 -5.51 -0.81
CA LEU A 230 5.31 -6.70 -1.66
C LEU A 230 6.30 -7.80 -1.29
N GLU A 231 7.58 -7.46 -1.09
CA GLU A 231 8.60 -8.40 -0.64
C GLU A 231 8.20 -9.09 0.66
N TYR A 232 7.68 -8.34 1.64
CA TYR A 232 7.24 -8.91 2.90
C TYR A 232 6.01 -9.81 2.76
N ALA A 233 5.03 -9.43 1.94
CA ALA A 233 3.87 -10.29 1.70
C ALA A 233 4.30 -11.64 1.13
N LEU A 234 5.22 -11.63 0.16
CA LEU A 234 5.80 -12.83 -0.45
C LEU A 234 6.66 -13.61 0.55
N GLN A 235 7.53 -12.94 1.30
CA GLN A 235 8.39 -13.58 2.30
C GLN A 235 7.56 -14.29 3.38
N ARG A 236 6.52 -13.63 3.88
CA ARG A 236 5.58 -14.19 4.85
C ARG A 236 4.86 -15.41 4.31
N PHE A 237 4.50 -15.42 3.03
CA PHE A 237 3.96 -16.61 2.39
C PHE A 237 4.99 -17.73 2.31
N THR A 238 6.21 -17.44 1.82
CA THR A 238 7.27 -18.45 1.63
C THR A 238 7.81 -19.05 2.94
N SER A 239 7.49 -18.45 4.08
CA SER A 239 7.81 -18.96 5.43
C SER A 239 6.64 -19.70 6.08
N GLY A 240 5.46 -19.69 5.45
CA GLY A 240 4.24 -20.35 5.94
C GLY A 240 3.94 -21.66 5.22
N ASP A 241 2.77 -22.23 5.53
CA ASP A 241 2.20 -23.34 4.79
C ASP A 241 1.40 -22.87 3.56
N LEU A 242 1.04 -23.82 2.69
CA LEU A 242 0.26 -23.54 1.48
C LEU A 242 -1.08 -22.84 1.75
N THR A 243 -1.68 -23.02 2.93
CA THR A 243 -2.97 -22.38 3.26
C THR A 243 -2.86 -20.86 3.35
N GLY A 244 -1.63 -20.35 3.51
CA GLY A 244 -1.33 -18.91 3.53
C GLY A 244 -1.48 -18.20 2.20
N ILE A 245 -1.73 -18.92 1.10
CA ILE A 245 -1.88 -18.32 -0.22
C ILE A 245 -3.04 -17.33 -0.31
N VAL A 246 -4.11 -17.56 0.47
CA VAL A 246 -5.25 -16.63 0.55
C VAL A 246 -4.85 -15.32 1.24
N GLU A 247 -4.02 -15.41 2.28
CA GLU A 247 -3.47 -14.22 2.96
C GLU A 247 -2.53 -13.44 2.03
N LEU A 248 -1.74 -14.15 1.21
CA LEU A 248 -0.92 -13.53 0.17
C LEU A 248 -1.79 -12.78 -0.85
N GLU A 249 -2.83 -13.42 -1.40
CA GLU A 249 -3.74 -12.79 -2.38
C GLU A 249 -4.35 -11.50 -1.81
N LEU A 250 -4.91 -11.56 -0.60
CA LEU A 250 -5.48 -10.39 0.08
C LEU A 250 -4.44 -9.29 0.32
N GLY A 251 -3.22 -9.67 0.68
CA GLY A 251 -2.11 -8.76 0.90
C GLY A 251 -1.66 -8.06 -0.40
N LEU A 252 -1.61 -8.80 -1.51
CA LEU A 252 -1.31 -8.26 -2.84
C LEU A 252 -2.41 -7.29 -3.30
N GLU A 253 -3.69 -7.63 -3.09
CA GLU A 253 -4.79 -6.73 -3.45
C GLU A 253 -4.79 -5.44 -2.60
N CYS A 254 -4.47 -5.55 -1.31
CA CYS A 254 -4.27 -4.37 -0.45
C CYS A 254 -3.13 -3.47 -0.95
N ASN A 255 -2.02 -4.07 -1.39
CA ASN A 255 -0.91 -3.33 -1.99
C ASN A 255 -1.29 -2.70 -3.34
N ARG A 256 -2.04 -3.42 -4.18
CA ARG A 256 -2.53 -2.92 -5.47
C ARG A 256 -3.46 -1.72 -5.30
N LEU A 257 -4.37 -1.77 -4.33
CA LEU A 257 -5.25 -0.64 -4.01
C LEU A 257 -4.47 0.56 -3.45
N CYS A 258 -3.50 0.32 -2.55
CA CYS A 258 -2.62 1.37 -2.03
C CYS A 258 -1.84 2.07 -3.16
N HIS A 259 -1.23 1.29 -4.05
CA HIS A 259 -0.52 1.78 -5.23
C HIS A 259 -1.44 2.59 -6.15
N ARG A 260 -2.66 2.09 -6.41
CA ARG A 260 -3.65 2.80 -7.23
C ARG A 260 -3.98 4.19 -6.65
N MET A 261 -4.27 4.26 -5.35
CA MET A 261 -4.57 5.54 -4.68
C MET A 261 -3.38 6.50 -4.71
N LEU A 262 -2.16 6.02 -4.49
CA LEU A 262 -0.95 6.84 -4.58
C LEU A 262 -0.71 7.34 -6.02
N SER A 263 -1.00 6.50 -7.02
CA SER A 263 -0.81 6.80 -8.45
C SER A 263 -1.74 7.90 -8.98
N GLU A 264 -2.83 8.22 -8.28
CA GLU A 264 -3.68 9.38 -8.59
C GLU A 264 -2.95 10.72 -8.39
N HIS A 265 -1.92 10.71 -7.55
CA HIS A 265 -1.17 11.90 -7.14
C HIS A 265 0.29 11.88 -7.62
N LEU A 266 0.93 10.72 -7.62
CA LEU A 266 2.35 10.53 -7.89
C LEU A 266 2.55 9.65 -9.13
N LYS A 267 3.63 9.89 -9.87
CA LYS A 267 4.05 9.00 -10.96
C LYS A 267 4.87 7.85 -10.39
N LEU A 268 4.22 6.72 -10.15
CA LEU A 268 4.84 5.49 -9.65
C LEU A 268 5.23 4.55 -10.78
N ASP A 269 6.10 3.58 -10.47
CA ASP A 269 6.39 2.49 -11.40
C ASP A 269 5.18 1.57 -11.52
N ASP A 270 5.10 0.83 -12.63
CA ASP A 270 3.99 -0.09 -12.86
C ASP A 270 3.91 -1.17 -11.75
N PHE A 271 2.71 -1.43 -11.25
CA PHE A 271 2.51 -2.32 -10.11
C PHE A 271 2.93 -3.76 -10.43
N ASP A 272 2.57 -4.24 -11.62
CA ASP A 272 2.85 -5.62 -12.00
C ASP A 272 4.36 -5.81 -12.18
N SER A 273 5.06 -4.81 -12.73
CA SER A 273 6.53 -4.79 -12.79
C SER A 273 7.18 -4.87 -11.41
N LEU A 274 6.72 -4.08 -10.43
CA LEU A 274 7.20 -4.13 -9.04
C LEU A 274 6.93 -5.50 -8.39
N LEU A 275 5.76 -6.10 -8.67
CA LEU A 275 5.39 -7.42 -8.17
C LEU A 275 6.27 -8.52 -8.76
N GLU A 276 6.55 -8.48 -10.07
CA GLU A 276 7.41 -9.45 -10.74
C GLU A 276 8.84 -9.40 -10.21
N GLU A 277 9.37 -8.19 -9.98
CA GLU A 277 10.67 -7.99 -9.35
C GLU A 277 10.70 -8.56 -7.93
N ALA A 278 9.75 -8.21 -7.07
CA ALA A 278 9.67 -8.71 -5.69
C ALA A 278 9.55 -10.26 -5.65
N ASN A 279 8.78 -10.82 -6.58
CA ASN A 279 8.57 -12.27 -6.75
C ASN A 279 9.77 -12.96 -7.44
N GLY A 280 10.83 -12.23 -7.78
CA GLY A 280 12.08 -12.76 -8.32
C GLY A 280 12.02 -13.18 -9.78
N LYS A 281 10.96 -12.84 -10.53
CA LYS A 281 10.81 -13.19 -11.96
C LYS A 281 11.79 -12.46 -12.88
N VAL A 282 12.35 -11.33 -12.41
CA VAL A 282 13.37 -10.58 -13.16
C VAL A 282 14.72 -11.31 -13.17
N VAL A 283 15.04 -12.01 -12.07
CA VAL A 283 16.34 -12.68 -11.88
C VAL A 283 16.26 -14.17 -12.24
N SER A 284 15.08 -14.77 -12.13
CA SER A 284 14.84 -16.20 -12.34
C SER A 284 13.63 -16.42 -13.25
N PRO A 285 13.68 -17.42 -14.15
CA PRO A 285 12.52 -17.77 -14.98
C PRO A 285 11.33 -18.30 -14.15
N MET A 286 11.58 -18.69 -12.90
CA MET A 286 10.57 -19.16 -11.96
C MET A 286 10.41 -18.18 -10.79
N ALA A 287 9.16 -17.82 -10.51
CA ALA A 287 8.81 -16.97 -9.38
C ALA A 287 9.01 -17.69 -8.04
N LYS A 288 9.40 -16.95 -6.99
CA LYS A 288 9.56 -17.46 -5.62
C LYS A 288 8.28 -18.13 -5.11
N SER A 289 7.14 -17.49 -5.35
CA SER A 289 5.82 -18.05 -5.03
C SER A 289 5.55 -19.39 -5.72
N THR A 290 5.85 -19.53 -7.01
CA THR A 290 5.66 -20.79 -7.76
C THR A 290 6.50 -21.93 -7.18
N VAL A 291 7.78 -21.66 -6.89
CA VAL A 291 8.69 -22.66 -6.30
C VAL A 291 8.18 -23.09 -4.93
N HIS A 292 7.77 -22.13 -4.09
CA HIS A 292 7.24 -22.43 -2.76
C HIS A 292 5.93 -23.23 -2.81
N ILE A 293 4.99 -22.87 -3.69
CA ILE A 293 3.72 -23.62 -3.86
C ILE A 293 4.01 -25.07 -4.29
N PHE A 294 4.89 -25.27 -5.27
CA PHE A 294 5.29 -26.62 -5.68
C PHE A 294 5.91 -27.41 -4.51
N TRP A 295 6.80 -26.77 -3.75
CA TRP A 295 7.46 -27.40 -2.60
C TRP A 295 6.45 -27.81 -1.52
N GLU A 296 5.54 -26.91 -1.13
CA GLU A 296 4.50 -27.22 -0.14
C GLU A 296 3.52 -28.28 -0.65
N ILE A 297 3.17 -28.28 -1.95
CA ILE A 297 2.34 -29.35 -2.51
C ILE A 297 3.05 -30.70 -2.38
N ARG A 298 4.33 -30.77 -2.78
CA ARG A 298 5.09 -32.02 -2.81
C ARG A 298 5.39 -32.57 -1.42
N TYR A 299 5.78 -31.70 -0.50
CA TYR A 299 6.31 -32.10 0.80
C TYR A 299 5.29 -32.04 1.93
N ASP A 300 4.24 -31.23 1.83
CA ASP A 300 3.19 -31.13 2.86
C ASP A 300 1.82 -31.60 2.35
N LEU A 301 1.20 -30.91 1.39
CA LEU A 301 -0.21 -31.16 1.02
C LEU A 301 -0.46 -32.62 0.62
N VAL A 302 0.34 -33.14 -0.32
CA VAL A 302 0.15 -34.48 -0.86
C VAL A 302 0.40 -35.56 0.20
N LYS A 303 1.32 -35.29 1.13
CA LYS A 303 1.79 -36.25 2.13
C LYS A 303 1.02 -36.20 3.44
N ASN A 304 0.53 -35.04 3.85
CA ASN A 304 0.00 -34.84 5.20
C ASN A 304 -1.50 -34.54 5.24
N TYR A 305 -2.17 -34.42 4.09
CA TYR A 305 -3.61 -34.12 4.05
C TYR A 305 -4.46 -35.30 3.58
N CYS A 306 -5.71 -35.31 4.01
CA CYS A 306 -6.77 -36.21 3.57
C CYS A 306 -7.86 -35.42 2.85
N TYR A 307 -8.24 -35.86 1.65
CA TYR A 307 -9.36 -35.27 0.93
C TYR A 307 -10.71 -35.79 1.45
N ASN A 308 -11.65 -34.89 1.69
CA ASN A 308 -13.04 -35.19 2.01
C ASN A 308 -13.94 -34.70 0.85
N ASP A 309 -14.45 -35.68 0.09
CA ASP A 309 -15.30 -35.45 -1.09
C ASP A 309 -16.59 -34.68 -0.78
N ALA A 310 -17.27 -35.03 0.32
CA ALA A 310 -18.52 -34.39 0.72
C ALA A 310 -18.37 -32.88 0.98
N THR A 311 -17.20 -32.46 1.46
CA THR A 311 -16.88 -31.04 1.71
C THR A 311 -16.03 -30.41 0.62
N CYS A 312 -15.51 -31.20 -0.31
CA CYS A 312 -14.50 -30.82 -1.29
C CYS A 312 -13.27 -30.11 -0.68
N ARG A 313 -12.77 -30.60 0.47
CA ARG A 313 -11.64 -30.01 1.21
C ARG A 313 -10.59 -31.04 1.57
N PHE A 314 -9.34 -30.63 1.50
CA PHE A 314 -8.21 -31.32 2.12
C PHE A 314 -8.08 -30.85 3.57
N VAL A 315 -7.94 -31.79 4.49
CA VAL A 315 -7.72 -31.50 5.92
C VAL A 315 -6.47 -32.23 6.42
N PRO A 316 -5.69 -31.64 7.34
CA PRO A 316 -4.52 -32.31 7.92
C PRO A 316 -4.89 -33.67 8.51
N SER A 317 -4.10 -34.69 8.19
CA SER A 317 -4.26 -36.02 8.75
C SER A 317 -3.89 -36.03 10.23
N LYS A 318 -4.70 -36.71 11.04
CA LYS A 318 -4.41 -36.90 12.47
C LYS A 318 -3.37 -37.98 12.75
N MET A 319 -2.95 -38.71 11.72
CA MET A 319 -1.93 -39.75 11.85
C MET A 319 -0.56 -39.16 11.43
N PRO A 320 0.51 -39.39 12.21
CA PRO A 320 1.86 -38.94 11.85
C PRO A 320 2.34 -39.81 10.70
N LEU A 321 2.16 -39.32 9.48
CA LEU A 321 2.37 -40.12 8.27
C LEU A 321 3.71 -39.81 7.59
N GLU A 322 4.34 -38.66 7.86
CA GLU A 322 5.72 -38.29 7.49
C GLU A 322 6.21 -37.07 8.33
N GLU A 323 7.51 -36.74 8.27
CA GLU A 323 8.14 -35.66 9.07
C GLU A 323 7.49 -34.29 8.84
N VAL A 324 7.35 -33.52 9.92
CA VAL A 324 6.85 -32.14 9.86
C VAL A 324 7.84 -31.30 9.08
N VAL A 325 7.35 -30.67 8.03
CA VAL A 325 8.11 -29.74 7.20
C VAL A 325 8.63 -28.58 8.06
N GLN A 326 9.95 -28.46 8.20
CA GLN A 326 10.58 -27.34 8.92
C GLN A 326 10.46 -26.08 8.07
N ARG A 327 9.90 -25.02 8.66
CA ARG A 327 9.68 -23.74 8.01
C ARG A 327 10.49 -22.65 8.69
N ALA A 328 10.94 -21.68 7.90
CA ALA A 328 11.63 -20.51 8.43
C ALA A 328 10.66 -19.69 9.30
N VAL A 329 11.20 -19.06 10.34
CA VAL A 329 10.40 -18.12 11.15
C VAL A 329 10.19 -16.85 10.34
N PRO A 330 8.94 -16.37 10.16
CA PRO A 330 8.68 -15.13 9.46
C PRO A 330 9.32 -13.95 10.21
N GLU A 331 9.94 -13.03 9.47
CA GLU A 331 10.50 -11.81 10.04
C GLU A 331 9.40 -10.94 10.67
N THR A 332 9.75 -10.30 11.78
CA THR A 332 8.86 -9.30 12.41
C THR A 332 9.04 -7.97 11.69
N VAL A 333 7.95 -7.48 11.11
CA VAL A 333 7.94 -6.27 10.29
C VAL A 333 7.06 -5.21 10.93
N GLU A 334 7.38 -3.94 10.67
CA GLU A 334 6.51 -2.82 11.06
C GLU A 334 5.10 -3.00 10.48
N PRO A 335 4.02 -2.74 11.27
CA PRO A 335 2.64 -2.88 10.80
C PRO A 335 2.33 -2.12 9.52
N LEU A 336 3.07 -1.03 9.27
CA LEU A 336 3.02 -0.24 8.05
C LEU A 336 3.12 -1.09 6.77
N TYR A 337 4.03 -2.05 6.72
CA TYR A 337 4.26 -2.85 5.50
C TYR A 337 3.37 -4.09 5.40
N MET A 338 2.51 -4.32 6.40
CA MET A 338 1.54 -5.42 6.44
C MET A 338 0.14 -4.91 6.05
N TRP A 339 -0.70 -4.59 7.04
CA TRP A 339 -2.06 -4.06 6.85
C TRP A 339 -2.20 -2.60 7.27
N GLY A 340 -1.10 -1.91 7.57
CA GLY A 340 -1.02 -0.47 7.84
C GLY A 340 -1.06 -0.09 9.32
N SER A 341 -1.72 -0.86 10.19
CA SER A 341 -1.77 -0.62 11.64
C SER A 341 -1.79 -1.93 12.43
N LYS A 342 -1.47 -1.87 13.74
CA LYS A 342 -1.55 -3.06 14.61
C LYS A 342 -2.98 -3.60 14.71
N SER A 343 -3.97 -2.71 14.77
CA SER A 343 -5.38 -3.07 14.88
C SER A 343 -5.91 -3.73 13.60
N LEU A 344 -5.55 -3.18 12.42
CA LEU A 344 -5.86 -3.78 11.12
C LEU A 344 -5.14 -5.12 10.96
N ASN A 345 -3.88 -5.24 11.41
CA ASN A 345 -3.19 -6.53 11.41
C ASN A 345 -3.98 -7.59 12.17
N SER A 346 -4.47 -7.28 13.38
CA SER A 346 -5.28 -8.22 14.17
C SER A 346 -6.61 -8.57 13.49
N CYS A 347 -7.26 -7.61 12.82
CA CYS A 347 -8.50 -7.85 12.07
C CYS A 347 -8.26 -8.81 10.90
N TRP A 348 -7.26 -8.50 10.06
CA TRP A 348 -6.92 -9.33 8.90
C TRP A 348 -6.38 -10.70 9.32
N GLU A 349 -5.62 -10.79 10.40
CA GLU A 349 -5.20 -12.08 10.93
C GLU A 349 -6.40 -12.94 11.36
N ALA A 350 -7.40 -12.36 12.02
CA ALA A 350 -8.62 -13.07 12.40
C ALA A 350 -9.40 -13.58 11.18
N ILE A 351 -9.45 -12.81 10.09
CA ILE A 351 -10.07 -13.21 8.82
C ILE A 351 -9.27 -14.33 8.15
N CYS A 352 -7.95 -14.13 7.99
CA CYS A 352 -7.06 -15.10 7.35
C CYS A 352 -7.01 -16.43 8.12
N ARG A 353 -7.19 -16.41 9.44
CA ARG A 353 -7.27 -17.62 10.28
C ARG A 353 -8.40 -18.55 9.86
N LEU A 354 -9.50 -18.03 9.29
CA LEU A 354 -10.61 -18.86 8.79
C LEU A 354 -10.21 -19.75 7.60
N TYR A 355 -9.13 -19.39 6.91
CA TYR A 355 -8.57 -20.15 5.78
C TYR A 355 -7.44 -21.07 6.20
N ARG A 356 -7.13 -21.16 7.50
CA ARG A 356 -6.12 -22.07 8.05
C ARG A 356 -6.77 -23.41 8.45
N GLY A 357 -6.00 -24.48 8.41
CA GLY A 357 -6.43 -25.82 8.84
C GLY A 357 -7.23 -26.63 7.80
N PHE A 358 -7.43 -26.10 6.60
CA PHE A 358 -7.88 -26.85 5.43
C PHE A 358 -7.32 -26.24 4.15
N PHE A 359 -7.35 -27.00 3.05
CA PHE A 359 -7.05 -26.52 1.70
C PHE A 359 -8.21 -26.90 0.76
N GLY A 360 -8.70 -25.95 -0.05
CA GLY A 360 -9.86 -26.19 -0.92
C GLY A 360 -10.03 -25.10 -1.98
N THR A 361 -11.26 -24.93 -2.47
CA THR A 361 -11.61 -23.98 -3.54
C THR A 361 -11.06 -22.56 -3.36
N PRO A 362 -11.16 -21.87 -2.19
CA PRO A 362 -10.61 -20.52 -2.07
C PRO A 362 -9.09 -20.48 -2.28
N HIS A 363 -8.37 -21.47 -1.77
CA HIS A 363 -6.92 -21.58 -1.94
C HIS A 363 -6.54 -21.88 -3.39
N LEU A 364 -7.29 -22.75 -4.07
CA LEU A 364 -7.07 -23.09 -5.47
C LEU A 364 -7.32 -21.90 -6.40
N ARG A 365 -8.35 -21.09 -6.14
CA ARG A 365 -8.59 -19.84 -6.90
C ARG A 365 -7.47 -18.83 -6.72
N ALA A 366 -7.03 -18.62 -5.47
CA ALA A 366 -5.86 -17.78 -5.19
C ALA A 366 -4.62 -18.30 -5.92
N MET A 367 -4.44 -19.62 -5.96
CA MET A 367 -3.35 -20.28 -6.70
C MET A 367 -3.42 -20.01 -8.20
N CYS A 368 -4.61 -20.11 -8.81
CA CYS A 368 -4.78 -19.79 -10.24
C CYS A 368 -4.38 -18.35 -10.57
N ARG A 369 -4.83 -17.38 -9.76
CA ARG A 369 -4.59 -15.95 -9.99
C ARG A 369 -3.14 -15.55 -9.76
N ILE A 370 -2.49 -16.09 -8.73
CA ILE A 370 -1.10 -15.74 -8.38
C ILE A 370 -0.10 -16.36 -9.37
N LEU A 371 -0.34 -17.61 -9.79
CA LEU A 371 0.58 -18.33 -10.66
C LEU A 371 0.41 -17.97 -12.14
N GLY A 372 -0.83 -17.70 -12.56
CA GLY A 372 -1.21 -17.64 -13.97
C GLY A 372 -0.93 -18.96 -14.71
N TYR A 373 -1.21 -18.98 -16.02
CA TYR A 373 -1.05 -20.19 -16.83
C TYR A 373 0.36 -20.78 -16.82
N GLN A 374 1.39 -19.93 -16.89
CA GLN A 374 2.78 -20.40 -16.91
C GLN A 374 3.16 -21.12 -15.61
N GLY A 375 2.81 -20.55 -14.45
CA GLY A 375 3.09 -21.17 -13.16
C GLY A 375 2.31 -22.46 -12.97
N LEU A 376 1.03 -22.47 -13.36
CA LEU A 376 0.17 -23.65 -13.29
C LEU A 376 0.72 -24.79 -14.16
N PHE A 377 1.11 -24.49 -15.41
CA PHE A 377 1.66 -25.47 -16.34
C PHE A 377 2.92 -26.15 -15.78
N VAL A 378 3.83 -25.38 -15.17
CA VAL A 378 5.05 -25.92 -14.55
C VAL A 378 4.67 -26.88 -13.42
N ILE A 379 3.78 -26.46 -12.52
CA ILE A 379 3.37 -27.28 -11.38
C ILE A 379 2.71 -28.58 -11.86
N THR A 380 1.77 -28.52 -12.80
CA THR A 380 1.11 -29.73 -13.32
C THR A 380 2.10 -30.68 -13.99
N THR A 381 3.05 -30.13 -14.76
CA THR A 381 4.07 -30.93 -15.45
C THR A 381 5.00 -31.65 -14.46
N GLU A 382 5.47 -30.94 -13.43
CA GLU A 382 6.33 -31.54 -12.40
C GLU A 382 5.57 -32.56 -11.54
N LEU A 383 4.32 -32.27 -11.17
CA LEU A 383 3.47 -33.23 -10.45
C LEU A 383 3.22 -34.50 -11.28
N GLN A 384 3.02 -34.38 -12.59
CA GLN A 384 2.84 -35.54 -13.47
C GLN A 384 4.11 -36.42 -13.51
N LYS A 385 5.31 -35.81 -13.53
CA LYS A 385 6.58 -36.56 -13.46
C LYS A 385 6.70 -37.33 -12.15
N ILE A 386 6.35 -36.70 -11.03
CA ILE A 386 6.40 -37.36 -9.70
C ILE A 386 5.35 -38.46 -9.60
N LEU A 387 4.14 -38.22 -10.09
CA LEU A 387 3.07 -39.22 -10.15
C LEU A 387 3.52 -40.45 -10.94
N LYS A 388 4.16 -40.25 -12.10
CA LYS A 388 4.71 -41.34 -12.92
C LYS A 388 5.74 -42.15 -12.12
N LEU A 389 6.65 -41.48 -11.40
CA LEU A 389 7.68 -42.13 -10.59
C LEU A 389 7.06 -42.98 -9.46
N LEU A 390 6.09 -42.41 -8.73
CA LEU A 390 5.39 -43.11 -7.65
C LEU A 390 4.66 -44.35 -8.15
N LEU A 391 4.00 -44.27 -9.31
CA LEU A 391 3.27 -45.40 -9.89
C LEU A 391 4.21 -46.50 -10.39
N THR A 392 5.23 -46.16 -11.18
CA THR A 392 6.07 -47.16 -11.87
C THR A 392 7.14 -47.77 -10.97
N GLN A 393 7.60 -47.05 -9.94
CA GLN A 393 8.66 -47.53 -9.06
C GLN A 393 8.09 -47.93 -7.70
N THR A 394 7.65 -46.94 -6.91
CA THR A 394 7.32 -47.14 -5.49
C THR A 394 6.09 -48.04 -5.30
N LEU A 395 4.97 -47.68 -5.94
CA LEU A 395 3.73 -48.44 -5.83
C LEU A 395 3.86 -49.81 -6.49
N HIS A 396 4.52 -49.91 -7.65
CA HIS A 396 4.78 -51.19 -8.30
C HIS A 396 5.51 -52.17 -7.37
N LEU A 397 6.59 -51.71 -6.70
CA LEU A 397 7.32 -52.53 -5.73
C LEU A 397 6.41 -52.98 -4.58
N TYR A 398 5.65 -52.05 -3.98
CA TYR A 398 4.74 -52.37 -2.88
C TYR A 398 3.64 -53.34 -3.27
N VAL A 399 3.03 -53.18 -4.45
CA VAL A 399 2.00 -54.09 -4.96
C VAL A 399 2.59 -55.46 -5.26
N THR A 400 3.79 -55.52 -5.83
CA THR A 400 4.48 -56.80 -6.09
C THR A 400 4.79 -57.55 -4.79
N ASP A 401 5.20 -56.84 -3.75
CA ASP A 401 5.44 -57.46 -2.44
C ASP A 401 4.15 -57.92 -1.75
N LEU A 402 3.07 -57.15 -1.84
CA LEU A 402 1.75 -57.57 -1.35
C LEU A 402 1.19 -58.76 -2.15
N GLN A 403 1.47 -58.83 -3.45
CA GLN A 403 1.04 -59.95 -4.29
C GLN A 403 1.67 -61.28 -3.83
N LYS A 404 2.92 -61.26 -3.35
CA LYS A 404 3.58 -62.46 -2.78
C LYS A 404 2.90 -62.94 -1.50
N LEU A 405 2.22 -62.06 -0.75
CA LEU A 405 1.51 -62.37 0.48
C LEU A 405 0.05 -62.81 0.25
N MET A 406 -0.47 -62.64 -0.97
CA MET A 406 -1.84 -63.00 -1.31
C MET A 406 -1.95 -64.51 -1.62
N PRO A 407 -2.98 -65.20 -1.10
CA PRO A 407 -3.23 -66.61 -1.43
C PRO A 407 -3.65 -66.77 -2.90
N MET A 408 -3.17 -67.83 -3.56
CA MET A 408 -3.39 -68.07 -4.99
C MET A 408 -4.87 -68.31 -5.38
N ASN A 409 -5.69 -68.78 -4.44
CA ASN A 409 -7.13 -68.95 -4.64
C ASN A 409 -7.87 -68.77 -3.29
N ILE A 410 -8.92 -67.97 -3.27
CA ILE A 410 -9.82 -67.82 -2.12
C ILE A 410 -11.23 -68.24 -2.58
N SER A 411 -11.58 -69.50 -2.35
CA SER A 411 -12.93 -70.03 -2.59
C SER A 411 -13.61 -70.32 -1.26
N VAL A 412 -14.76 -69.69 -0.99
CA VAL A 412 -15.49 -69.88 0.27
C VAL A 412 -16.09 -71.29 0.33
N PRO A 413 -15.75 -72.11 1.33
CA PRO A 413 -16.30 -73.46 1.48
C PRO A 413 -17.84 -73.46 1.60
N VAL A 414 -18.51 -74.44 0.97
CA VAL A 414 -19.98 -74.54 0.91
C VAL A 414 -20.63 -74.60 2.30
N ASN A 415 -19.97 -75.21 3.28
CA ASN A 415 -20.39 -75.27 4.69
C ASN A 415 -20.36 -73.91 5.42
N CYS A 416 -19.65 -72.91 4.89
CA CYS A 416 -19.58 -71.57 5.48
C CYS A 416 -20.59 -70.59 4.85
N GLN A 417 -21.16 -70.89 3.68
CA GLN A 417 -21.95 -69.94 2.88
C GLN A 417 -23.23 -69.45 3.58
N ASN A 418 -23.81 -70.25 4.47
CA ASN A 418 -25.07 -69.93 5.16
C ASN A 418 -24.88 -69.16 6.49
N ASN A 419 -23.63 -68.90 6.91
CA ASN A 419 -23.33 -68.20 8.16
C ASN A 419 -22.29 -67.10 7.96
N SER A 420 -22.72 -65.84 8.08
CA SER A 420 -21.88 -64.66 7.92
C SER A 420 -20.66 -64.63 8.87
N GLN A 421 -20.78 -65.18 10.07
CA GLN A 421 -19.66 -65.28 11.02
C GLN A 421 -18.59 -66.25 10.54
N MET A 422 -18.99 -67.37 9.92
CA MET A 422 -18.08 -68.37 9.36
C MET A 422 -17.37 -67.85 8.11
N ILE A 423 -18.08 -67.07 7.27
CA ILE A 423 -17.50 -66.37 6.12
C ILE A 423 -16.46 -65.35 6.60
N PHE A 424 -16.78 -64.53 7.60
CA PHE A 424 -15.85 -63.56 8.16
C PHE A 424 -14.61 -64.23 8.76
N ALA A 425 -14.78 -65.29 9.55
CA ALA A 425 -13.67 -66.05 10.14
C ALA A 425 -12.78 -66.69 9.07
N PHE A 426 -13.36 -67.22 7.99
CA PHE A 426 -12.64 -67.76 6.85
C PHE A 426 -11.75 -66.70 6.18
N TYR A 427 -12.31 -65.52 5.83
CA TYR A 427 -11.52 -64.44 5.23
C TYR A 427 -10.45 -63.92 6.20
N LEU A 428 -10.75 -63.85 7.50
CA LEU A 428 -9.79 -63.42 8.52
C LEU A 428 -8.56 -64.34 8.58
N GLN A 429 -8.77 -65.65 8.42
CA GLN A 429 -7.70 -66.64 8.40
C GLN A 429 -6.91 -66.60 7.09
N GLN A 430 -7.59 -66.51 5.95
CA GLN A 430 -6.95 -66.47 4.63
C GLN A 430 -6.13 -65.19 4.40
N LEU A 431 -6.61 -64.04 4.89
CA LEU A 431 -5.94 -62.74 4.75
C LEU A 431 -5.06 -62.38 5.95
N LYS A 432 -4.78 -63.34 6.84
CA LYS A 432 -3.94 -63.13 8.03
C LYS A 432 -2.56 -62.54 7.69
N PRO A 433 -1.82 -63.02 6.66
CA PRO A 433 -0.53 -62.43 6.30
C PRO A 433 -0.60 -60.95 5.93
N MET A 434 -1.63 -60.56 5.15
CA MET A 434 -1.86 -59.17 4.76
C MET A 434 -2.26 -58.28 5.95
N ARG A 435 -3.02 -58.83 6.90
CA ARG A 435 -3.47 -58.07 8.08
C ARG A 435 -2.32 -57.68 9.02
N TYR A 436 -1.32 -58.54 9.17
CA TYR A 436 -0.17 -58.30 10.05
C TYR A 436 1.01 -57.62 9.33
N GLU A 437 0.88 -57.30 8.04
CA GLU A 437 1.90 -56.57 7.29
C GLU A 437 2.00 -55.12 7.78
N THR A 438 3.08 -54.80 8.48
CA THR A 438 3.30 -53.48 9.07
C THR A 438 3.44 -52.37 8.03
N ASN A 439 3.92 -52.72 6.82
CA ASN A 439 4.15 -51.76 5.75
C ASN A 439 2.89 -51.41 4.94
N LEU A 440 1.82 -52.20 5.03
CA LEU A 440 0.61 -51.97 4.25
C LEU A 440 0.02 -50.57 4.51
N ARG A 441 -0.07 -50.19 5.79
CA ARG A 441 -0.60 -48.87 6.20
C ARG A 441 0.43 -47.75 6.04
N MET A 442 1.67 -47.98 6.45
CA MET A 442 2.70 -46.92 6.49
C MET A 442 3.29 -46.60 5.11
N ARG A 443 3.35 -47.57 4.20
CA ARG A 443 4.00 -47.41 2.88
C ARG A 443 2.99 -47.48 1.74
N THR A 444 2.19 -48.55 1.66
CA THR A 444 1.29 -48.73 0.51
C THR A 444 0.12 -47.75 0.55
N HIS A 445 -0.63 -47.65 1.66
CA HIS A 445 -1.72 -46.68 1.78
C HIS A 445 -1.22 -45.23 1.74
N GLN A 446 0.01 -44.97 2.23
CA GLN A 446 0.66 -43.67 2.10
C GLN A 446 0.86 -43.30 0.63
N CYS A 447 1.53 -44.18 -0.12
CA CYS A 447 1.80 -43.96 -1.54
C CYS A 447 0.51 -43.81 -2.35
N LEU A 448 -0.50 -44.64 -2.11
CA LEU A 448 -1.82 -44.51 -2.74
C LEU A 448 -2.50 -43.19 -2.40
N ARG A 449 -2.37 -42.70 -1.15
CA ARG A 449 -2.89 -41.40 -0.77
C ARG A 449 -2.16 -40.26 -1.48
N GLU A 450 -0.83 -40.33 -1.56
CA GLU A 450 -0.04 -39.32 -2.29
C GLU A 450 -0.49 -39.25 -3.76
N VAL A 451 -0.58 -40.40 -4.42
CA VAL A 451 -1.10 -40.53 -5.80
C VAL A 451 -2.50 -39.93 -5.92
N GLY A 452 -3.42 -40.32 -5.04
CA GLY A 452 -4.80 -39.82 -5.04
C GLY A 452 -4.88 -38.31 -4.83
N ASN A 453 -4.13 -37.78 -3.87
CA ASN A 453 -4.07 -36.35 -3.57
C ASN A 453 -3.54 -35.55 -4.77
N MET A 454 -2.50 -36.04 -5.46
CA MET A 454 -1.99 -35.39 -6.68
C MET A 454 -3.04 -35.36 -7.80
N MET A 455 -3.73 -36.48 -8.04
CA MET A 455 -4.77 -36.55 -9.08
C MET A 455 -5.96 -35.64 -8.76
N LEU A 456 -6.42 -35.66 -7.50
CA LEU A 456 -7.51 -34.80 -7.04
C LEU A 456 -7.11 -33.32 -7.12
N LEU A 457 -5.88 -32.97 -6.76
CA LEU A 457 -5.37 -31.61 -6.86
C LEU A 457 -5.41 -31.12 -8.32
N MET A 458 -4.88 -31.89 -9.26
CA MET A 458 -4.90 -31.53 -10.69
C MET A 458 -6.33 -31.36 -11.21
N MET A 459 -7.24 -32.27 -10.86
CA MET A 459 -8.65 -32.17 -11.24
C MET A 459 -9.32 -30.91 -10.68
N HIS A 460 -9.12 -30.60 -9.39
CA HIS A 460 -9.73 -29.42 -8.78
C HIS A 460 -9.09 -28.12 -9.26
N LEU A 461 -7.80 -28.15 -9.60
CA LEU A 461 -7.09 -27.02 -10.18
C LEU A 461 -7.64 -26.68 -11.56
N GLU A 462 -7.82 -27.68 -12.42
CA GLU A 462 -8.46 -27.51 -13.74
C GLU A 462 -9.87 -26.93 -13.60
N LYS A 463 -10.70 -27.50 -12.72
CA LYS A 463 -12.05 -26.97 -12.44
C LYS A 463 -12.02 -25.50 -12.01
N CYS A 464 -11.08 -25.12 -11.14
CA CYS A 464 -10.97 -23.73 -10.70
C CYS A 464 -10.50 -22.81 -11.83
N LEU A 465 -9.54 -23.25 -12.64
CA LEU A 465 -9.06 -22.50 -13.80
C LEU A 465 -10.20 -22.24 -14.80
N THR A 466 -10.99 -23.27 -15.14
CA THR A 466 -12.16 -23.11 -16.02
C THR A 466 -13.16 -22.09 -15.47
N MET A 467 -13.35 -22.03 -14.15
CA MET A 467 -14.25 -21.05 -13.53
C MET A 467 -13.72 -19.62 -13.61
N GLU A 468 -12.40 -19.41 -13.50
CA GLU A 468 -11.79 -18.09 -13.70
C GLU A 468 -11.86 -17.68 -15.18
N ASP A 469 -11.54 -18.58 -16.11
CA ASP A 469 -11.64 -18.33 -17.56
C ASP A 469 -13.06 -17.97 -17.98
N LEU A 470 -14.07 -18.65 -17.42
CA LEU A 470 -15.48 -18.33 -17.65
C LEU A 470 -15.82 -16.92 -17.15
N ALA A 471 -15.34 -16.54 -15.97
CA ALA A 471 -15.58 -15.20 -15.42
C ALA A 471 -14.96 -14.11 -16.32
N ASP A 472 -13.73 -14.33 -16.79
CA ASP A 472 -13.06 -13.43 -17.73
C ASP A 472 -13.83 -13.33 -19.06
N MET A 473 -14.32 -14.45 -19.60
CA MET A 473 -15.15 -14.46 -20.80
C MET A 473 -16.47 -13.71 -20.59
N PHE A 474 -17.12 -13.84 -19.43
CA PHE A 474 -18.33 -13.07 -19.12
C PHE A 474 -18.07 -11.56 -19.08
N HIS A 475 -16.94 -11.14 -18.51
CA HIS A 475 -16.54 -9.73 -18.50
C HIS A 475 -16.12 -9.23 -19.88
N ALA A 476 -15.52 -10.08 -20.71
CA ALA A 476 -15.14 -9.75 -22.09
C ALA A 476 -16.34 -9.71 -23.06
N GLY A 477 -17.42 -10.47 -22.77
CA GLY A 477 -18.60 -10.65 -23.61
C GLY A 477 -19.12 -9.38 -24.31
N PRO A 478 -19.37 -8.28 -23.57
CA PRO A 478 -19.83 -7.01 -24.15
C PRO A 478 -18.87 -6.42 -25.20
N PHE A 479 -17.55 -6.60 -25.03
CA PHE A 479 -16.53 -6.06 -25.94
C PHE A 479 -16.32 -6.92 -27.18
N ILE A 480 -16.68 -8.21 -27.12
CA ILE A 480 -16.59 -9.16 -28.24
C ILE A 480 -17.93 -9.39 -28.94
N GLY A 481 -18.97 -8.59 -28.60
CA GLY A 481 -20.29 -8.65 -29.23
C GLY A 481 -21.14 -9.87 -28.81
N GLN A 482 -20.78 -10.53 -27.71
CA GLN A 482 -21.60 -11.58 -27.12
C GLN A 482 -22.64 -10.96 -26.18
N PHE A 483 -23.91 -11.05 -26.59
CA PHE A 483 -25.04 -10.61 -25.78
C PHE A 483 -25.84 -11.81 -25.28
N PRO A 484 -26.35 -11.76 -24.04
CA PRO A 484 -27.26 -12.79 -23.55
C PRO A 484 -28.51 -12.83 -24.45
N GLN A 485 -29.10 -14.02 -24.57
CA GLN A 485 -30.35 -14.16 -25.31
C GLN A 485 -31.42 -13.26 -24.70
N ILE A 486 -31.93 -12.34 -25.52
CA ILE A 486 -33.05 -11.48 -25.13
C ILE A 486 -34.30 -12.35 -25.16
N LEU A 487 -35.01 -12.42 -24.04
CA LEU A 487 -36.33 -13.04 -24.00
C LEU A 487 -37.29 -12.20 -24.85
N ILE A 488 -37.71 -12.72 -26.00
CA ILE A 488 -38.76 -12.10 -26.81
C ILE A 488 -40.10 -12.66 -26.30
N PRO A 489 -40.93 -11.84 -25.62
CA PRO A 489 -42.25 -12.31 -25.20
C PRO A 489 -43.07 -12.71 -26.44
N PRO A 490 -43.89 -13.76 -26.37
CA PRO A 490 -44.72 -14.17 -27.49
C PRO A 490 -45.64 -13.02 -27.89
N ILE A 491 -45.56 -12.61 -29.15
CA ILE A 491 -46.43 -11.59 -29.73
C ILE A 491 -47.86 -12.13 -29.64
N SER A 492 -48.72 -11.47 -28.85
CA SER A 492 -50.15 -11.80 -28.86
C SER A 492 -50.70 -11.51 -30.27
N PRO A 493 -51.52 -12.38 -30.88
CA PRO A 493 -51.99 -12.23 -32.26
C PRO A 493 -53.07 -11.15 -32.44
N LYS A 494 -53.04 -10.09 -31.62
CA LYS A 494 -53.93 -8.93 -31.68
C LYS A 494 -53.14 -7.67 -31.39
N GLU A 495 -52.31 -7.24 -32.34
CA GLU A 495 -52.16 -5.84 -32.75
C GLU A 495 -51.15 -5.78 -33.91
N GLY A 496 -51.55 -5.08 -34.97
CA GLY A 496 -50.92 -5.16 -36.29
C GLY A 496 -49.49 -4.61 -36.33
N ILE A 497 -48.70 -5.26 -37.20
CA ILE A 497 -47.61 -4.71 -38.02
C ILE A 497 -46.92 -3.47 -37.43
N LEU A 498 -45.86 -3.67 -36.66
CA LEU A 498 -44.77 -2.71 -36.54
C LEU A 498 -43.50 -3.34 -37.12
N THR A 499 -43.19 -2.94 -38.34
CA THR A 499 -41.91 -3.19 -39.02
C THR A 499 -40.78 -2.57 -38.22
N PHE A 500 -39.99 -3.38 -37.52
CA PHE A 500 -38.68 -2.97 -37.00
C PHE A 500 -37.64 -3.11 -38.10
N THR A 501 -37.31 -1.99 -38.76
CA THR A 501 -36.11 -1.87 -39.58
C THR A 501 -34.88 -2.08 -38.71
N LYS A 502 -34.07 -3.09 -39.05
CA LYS A 502 -32.71 -3.28 -38.52
C LYS A 502 -31.88 -2.04 -38.83
N HIS A 503 -31.69 -1.16 -37.86
CA HIS A 503 -30.56 -0.24 -37.88
C HIS A 503 -29.32 -1.02 -37.44
N LYS A 504 -28.47 -1.35 -38.43
CA LYS A 504 -27.04 -1.57 -38.21
C LYS A 504 -26.49 -0.29 -37.60
N ILE A 505 -26.07 -0.35 -36.35
CA ILE A 505 -25.21 0.66 -35.75
C ILE A 505 -23.80 0.31 -36.23
N THR A 506 -23.25 1.14 -37.11
CA THR A 506 -21.82 1.22 -37.43
C THR A 506 -21.04 1.76 -36.26
#